data_AF-A0A8J2T2I1-F1
#
_entry.id   AF-A0A8J2T2I1-F1
#
_cell.length_a   1.000
_cell.length_b   1.000
_cell.length_c   1.000
_cell.angle_alpha   90.00
_cell.angle_beta   90.00
_cell.angle_gamma   90.00
#
_symmetry.space_group_name_H-M   'P 1'
#
loop_
_entity.id
_entity.type
_entity.pdbx_description
1 polymer ?
#
loop_
_entity_poly.entity_id
_entity_poly.type
_entity_poly.pdbx_seq_one_letter_code
_entity_poly.pdbx_strand_id
1 'polypeptide(L)'
;MSYDNPYETGVDSYEMRNTSNVFDDSRATGAPYNGGDTDFVEFMGKINEINSGLDTYEQLINNIDTYHKRLLAEVNEDQEMQLRHMLDDIVAQAGTLQYQLKNEIKSAQQEGLKDGSKQAQAENCRQRFLKAIQDYRIIESNYKEENKEQAMRQYMVVQPDATPDEVENAVSDVGGQQIFSQALLNANRRGEAKTALAEVQARHQELLKLEKTMAELTQLFNDMEEMVVEQQEQVDNIDKNVEDAQDDVEQGVGHTNKAVNSARRARKNKWRCIIICIVIVIVILVAAIVPSVVATQV
;
A
#
# COMPACT_ATOMS: atom_id res chain seq x y z
N MET A 1 -11.68 19.99 68.40
CA MET A 1 -11.79 20.34 66.97
C MET A 1 -12.30 19.10 66.27
N SER A 2 -13.56 19.16 65.85
CA SER A 2 -14.29 18.13 65.10
C SER A 2 -13.93 18.24 63.62
N TYR A 3 -13.83 17.10 62.92
CA TYR A 3 -13.97 17.06 61.46
C TYR A 3 -15.23 16.25 61.17
N ASP A 4 -16.24 16.93 60.60
CA ASP A 4 -17.48 16.34 60.08
C ASP A 4 -17.18 15.51 58.83
N ASN A 5 -17.71 14.29 58.80
CA ASN A 5 -17.70 13.39 57.65
C ASN A 5 -19.13 13.32 57.07
N PRO A 6 -19.45 13.96 55.94
CA PRO A 6 -20.84 14.22 55.55
C PRO A 6 -21.53 13.11 54.74
N TYR A 7 -21.08 11.86 54.78
CA TYR A 7 -21.66 10.79 53.94
C TYR A 7 -21.97 9.46 54.64
N GLU A 8 -22.05 9.44 55.97
CA GLU A 8 -22.49 8.25 56.69
C GLU A 8 -23.86 8.48 57.32
N THR A 9 -24.91 7.94 56.69
CA THR A 9 -25.97 7.16 57.36
C THR A 9 -27.12 6.83 56.40
N GLY A 10 -27.64 5.61 56.54
CA GLY A 10 -29.09 5.40 56.52
C GLY A 10 -29.67 4.78 55.27
N VAL A 11 -29.67 3.45 55.24
CA VAL A 11 -30.59 2.63 54.45
C VAL A 11 -32.00 2.92 54.95
N ASP A 12 -32.92 3.34 54.07
CA ASP A 12 -34.36 3.16 54.33
C ASP A 12 -35.18 3.05 53.04
N SER A 13 -36.09 2.09 53.10
CA SER A 13 -36.89 1.55 52.00
C SER A 13 -38.22 2.30 51.93
N TYR A 14 -38.66 2.75 50.75
CA TYR A 14 -40.04 3.21 50.56
C TYR A 14 -40.62 2.67 49.25
N GLU A 15 -41.82 2.12 49.41
CA GLU A 15 -42.51 1.15 48.59
C GLU A 15 -43.14 1.74 47.32
N MET A 16 -43.34 0.88 46.31
CA MET A 16 -44.13 1.17 45.11
C MET A 16 -45.58 1.50 45.48
N ARG A 17 -46.12 2.58 44.90
CA ARG A 17 -47.57 2.78 44.81
C ARG A 17 -48.01 2.76 43.35
N ASN A 18 -48.67 1.65 43.00
CA ASN A 18 -49.39 1.40 41.76
C ASN A 18 -50.59 2.37 41.64
N THR A 19 -50.65 3.14 40.55
CA THR A 19 -51.91 3.71 40.04
C THR A 19 -51.97 3.49 38.55
N SER A 20 -52.79 2.50 38.19
CA SER A 20 -53.22 2.23 36.82
C SER A 20 -54.15 3.33 36.34
N ASN A 21 -53.89 3.90 35.16
CA ASN A 21 -54.90 4.53 34.29
C ASN A 21 -54.44 4.42 32.83
N VAL A 22 -54.79 3.28 32.23
CA VAL A 22 -55.56 3.10 30.98
C VAL A 22 -55.51 4.24 29.95
N PHE A 23 -54.80 3.95 28.84
CA PHE A 23 -55.00 4.28 27.41
C PHE A 23 -55.11 5.75 26.93
N ASP A 24 -54.12 6.16 26.11
CA ASP A 24 -54.37 6.56 24.72
C ASP A 24 -53.16 6.18 23.83
N ASP A 25 -53.48 5.63 22.66
CA ASP A 25 -52.60 5.06 21.64
C ASP A 25 -52.29 6.13 20.59
N SER A 26 -51.02 6.48 20.38
CA SER A 26 -50.52 6.81 19.03
C SER A 26 -49.00 6.97 18.98
N ARG A 27 -48.36 5.91 18.46
CA ARG A 27 -47.18 5.92 17.56
C ARG A 27 -46.00 6.86 17.91
N ALA A 28 -44.97 6.27 18.50
CA ALA A 28 -43.57 6.59 18.17
C ALA A 28 -42.70 5.34 18.37
N THR A 29 -42.77 4.41 17.42
CA THR A 29 -41.73 3.39 17.23
C THR A 29 -40.44 4.09 16.83
N GLY A 30 -39.50 4.22 17.77
CA GLY A 30 -38.12 4.59 17.47
C GLY A 30 -37.52 3.54 16.53
N ALA A 31 -37.12 3.98 15.34
CA ALA A 31 -36.39 3.16 14.40
C ALA A 31 -35.00 2.82 14.98
N PRO A 32 -34.51 1.58 14.88
CA PRO A 32 -33.12 1.28 15.19
C PRO A 32 -32.24 1.81 14.06
N TYR A 33 -31.62 2.98 14.25
CA TYR A 33 -30.52 3.44 13.41
C TYR A 33 -29.22 2.81 13.93
N ASN A 34 -28.79 1.69 13.36
CA ASN A 34 -27.42 1.17 13.51
C ASN A 34 -27.05 0.16 12.40
N GLY A 35 -27.24 0.54 11.13
CA GLY A 35 -26.89 -0.30 9.98
C GLY A 35 -25.76 0.26 9.09
N GLY A 36 -25.66 1.59 8.96
CA GLY A 36 -24.70 2.24 8.05
C GLY A 36 -23.25 2.23 8.53
N ASP A 37 -23.00 2.39 9.83
CA ASP A 37 -21.63 2.35 10.38
C ASP A 37 -21.00 0.96 10.26
N THR A 38 -21.78 -0.09 10.48
CA THR A 38 -21.28 -1.47 10.41
C THR A 38 -20.93 -1.87 8.97
N ASP A 39 -21.76 -1.47 8.00
CA ASP A 39 -21.56 -1.74 6.56
C ASP A 39 -20.33 -1.02 5.98
N PHE A 40 -20.08 0.23 6.41
CA PHE A 40 -18.87 0.95 6.01
C PHE A 40 -17.61 0.37 6.67
N VAL A 41 -17.69 -0.04 7.94
CA VAL A 41 -16.56 -0.68 8.64
C VAL A 41 -16.20 -2.02 7.99
N GLU A 42 -17.17 -2.84 7.61
CA GLU A 42 -16.94 -4.10 6.89
C GLU A 42 -16.27 -3.86 5.54
N PHE A 43 -16.75 -2.87 4.78
CA PHE A 43 -16.14 -2.45 3.52
C PHE A 43 -14.68 -2.00 3.70
N MET A 44 -14.40 -1.18 4.72
CA MET A 44 -13.03 -0.75 5.02
C MET A 44 -12.14 -1.94 5.43
N GLY A 45 -12.70 -2.97 6.05
CA GLY A 45 -12.01 -4.25 6.27
C GLY A 45 -11.51 -4.86 4.96
N LYS A 46 -12.37 -4.97 3.95
CA LYS A 46 -12.00 -5.47 2.60
C LYS A 46 -10.95 -4.59 1.94
N ILE A 47 -11.06 -3.27 2.04
CA ILE A 47 -10.06 -2.33 1.48
C ILE A 47 -8.68 -2.54 2.13
N ASN A 48 -8.64 -2.78 3.45
CA ASN A 48 -7.38 -3.07 4.13
C ASN A 48 -6.77 -4.41 3.68
N GLU A 49 -7.61 -5.43 3.47
CA GLU A 49 -7.17 -6.73 2.92
C GLU A 49 -6.59 -6.57 1.52
N ILE A 50 -7.28 -5.84 0.64
CA ILE A 50 -6.79 -5.51 -0.71
C ILE A 50 -5.45 -4.78 -0.65
N ASN A 51 -5.33 -3.76 0.20
CA ASN A 51 -4.08 -3.01 0.35
C ASN A 51 -2.93 -3.87 0.87
N SER A 52 -3.18 -4.77 1.83
CA SER A 52 -2.19 -5.74 2.29
C SER A 52 -1.79 -6.72 1.19
N GLY A 53 -2.75 -7.14 0.35
CA GLY A 53 -2.48 -7.94 -0.85
C GLY A 53 -1.61 -7.19 -1.85
N LEU A 54 -1.87 -5.89 -2.08
CA LEU A 54 -1.06 -5.04 -2.95
C LEU A 54 0.36 -4.86 -2.41
N ASP A 55 0.54 -4.64 -1.10
CA ASP A 55 1.86 -4.58 -0.48
C ASP A 55 2.65 -5.88 -0.71
N THR A 56 1.98 -7.02 -0.54
CA THR A 56 2.58 -8.34 -0.77
C THR A 56 2.93 -8.54 -2.25
N TYR A 57 2.05 -8.12 -3.15
CA TYR A 57 2.27 -8.22 -4.59
C TYR A 57 3.46 -7.37 -5.04
N GLU A 58 3.57 -6.13 -4.55
CA GLU A 58 4.73 -5.25 -4.80
C GLU A 58 6.03 -5.89 -4.28
N GLN A 59 6.01 -6.57 -3.11
CA GLN A 59 7.17 -7.30 -2.61
C GLN A 59 7.55 -8.50 -3.50
N LEU A 60 6.57 -9.27 -3.98
CA LEU A 60 6.82 -10.39 -4.89
C LEU A 60 7.47 -9.89 -6.19
N ILE A 61 6.98 -8.79 -6.76
CA ILE A 61 7.54 -8.16 -7.96
C ILE A 61 9.02 -7.74 -7.74
N ASN A 62 9.32 -7.11 -6.61
CA ASN A 62 10.70 -6.73 -6.26
C ASN A 62 11.62 -7.95 -6.05
N ASN A 63 11.08 -9.03 -5.50
CA ASN A 63 11.81 -10.29 -5.38
C ASN A 63 12.11 -10.88 -6.76
N ILE A 64 11.12 -10.89 -7.67
CA ILE A 64 11.30 -11.37 -9.06
C ILE A 64 12.43 -10.60 -9.75
N ASP A 65 12.43 -9.27 -9.69
CA ASP A 65 13.53 -8.43 -10.21
C ASP A 65 14.89 -8.80 -9.60
N THR A 66 14.93 -9.06 -8.29
CA THR A 66 16.16 -9.48 -7.60
C THR A 66 16.64 -10.86 -8.08
N TYR A 67 15.73 -11.83 -8.25
CA TYR A 67 16.07 -13.16 -8.76
C TYR A 67 16.54 -13.11 -10.20
N HIS A 68 15.88 -12.33 -11.05
CA HIS A 68 16.31 -12.06 -12.42
C HIS A 68 17.74 -11.52 -12.49
N LYS A 69 18.06 -10.47 -11.72
CA LYS A 69 19.41 -9.90 -11.65
C LYS A 69 20.46 -10.91 -11.18
N ARG A 70 20.11 -11.76 -10.20
CA ARG A 70 21.00 -12.84 -9.74
C ARG A 70 21.23 -13.89 -10.81
N LEU A 71 20.18 -14.33 -11.51
CA LEU A 71 20.27 -15.31 -12.60
C LEU A 71 21.14 -14.84 -13.77
N LEU A 72 21.26 -13.53 -13.99
CA LEU A 72 22.14 -12.99 -15.03
C LEU A 72 23.62 -12.98 -14.62
N ALA A 73 23.91 -12.98 -13.32
CA ALA A 73 25.26 -12.91 -12.77
C ALA A 73 25.78 -14.28 -12.29
N GLU A 74 24.88 -15.25 -12.08
CA GLU A 74 25.23 -16.57 -11.56
C GLU A 74 25.96 -17.40 -12.62
N VAL A 75 27.03 -18.07 -12.20
CA VAL A 75 27.88 -18.93 -13.05
C VAL A 75 27.93 -20.37 -12.56
N ASN A 76 27.43 -20.63 -11.34
CA ASN A 76 27.36 -21.96 -10.77
C ASN A 76 26.02 -22.63 -11.15
N GLU A 77 26.08 -23.77 -11.86
CA GLU A 77 24.90 -24.50 -12.35
C GLU A 77 23.92 -24.92 -11.22
N ASP A 78 24.44 -25.39 -10.08
CA ASP A 78 23.60 -25.82 -8.95
C ASP A 78 22.86 -24.63 -8.32
N GLN A 79 23.53 -23.48 -8.19
CA GLN A 79 22.93 -22.25 -7.65
C GLN A 79 21.94 -21.64 -8.63
N GLU A 80 22.25 -21.64 -9.92
CA GLU A 80 21.33 -21.19 -10.97
C GLU A 80 20.03 -22.00 -10.94
N MET A 81 20.11 -23.33 -10.84
CA MET A 81 18.93 -24.19 -10.75
C MET A 81 18.06 -23.86 -9.54
N GLN A 82 18.67 -23.61 -8.37
CA GLN A 82 17.95 -23.21 -7.17
C GLN A 82 17.28 -21.84 -7.33
N LEU A 83 17.97 -20.86 -7.94
CA LEU A 83 17.41 -19.55 -8.25
C LEU A 83 16.21 -19.65 -9.19
N ARG A 84 16.28 -20.51 -10.22
CA ARG A 84 15.17 -20.76 -11.16
C ARG A 84 13.95 -21.34 -10.45
N HIS A 85 14.14 -22.31 -9.56
CA HIS A 85 13.03 -22.88 -8.77
C HIS A 85 12.37 -21.83 -7.86
N MET A 86 13.17 -21.05 -7.14
CA MET A 86 12.64 -19.97 -6.29
C MET A 86 11.90 -18.91 -7.11
N LEU A 87 12.40 -18.58 -8.31
CA LEU A 87 11.74 -17.66 -9.23
C LEU A 87 10.38 -18.21 -9.69
N ASP A 88 10.33 -19.47 -10.16
CA ASP A 88 9.10 -20.11 -10.60
C ASP A 88 8.04 -20.12 -9.46
N ASP A 89 8.46 -20.37 -8.21
CA ASP A 89 7.57 -20.35 -7.04
C ASP A 89 7.00 -18.95 -6.75
N ILE A 90 7.82 -17.90 -6.87
CA ILE A 90 7.39 -16.51 -6.61
C ILE A 90 6.50 -16.01 -7.75
N VAL A 91 6.81 -16.36 -9.00
CA VAL A 91 5.96 -16.05 -10.16
C VAL A 91 4.59 -16.70 -10.00
N ALA A 92 4.53 -17.97 -9.56
CA ALA A 92 3.26 -18.65 -9.30
C ALA A 92 2.44 -18.00 -8.17
N GLN A 93 3.12 -17.57 -7.09
CA GLN A 93 2.48 -16.80 -6.01
C GLN A 93 1.95 -15.46 -6.51
N ALA A 94 2.72 -14.72 -7.31
CA ALA A 94 2.31 -13.46 -7.91
C ALA A 94 1.08 -13.65 -8.80
N GLY A 95 1.06 -14.68 -9.65
CA GLY A 95 -0.10 -15.00 -10.50
C GLY A 95 -1.37 -15.33 -9.71
N THR A 96 -1.24 -16.06 -8.59
CA THR A 96 -2.37 -16.37 -7.71
C THR A 96 -2.93 -15.10 -7.07
N LEU A 97 -2.04 -14.24 -6.56
CA LEU A 97 -2.40 -12.99 -5.90
C LEU A 97 -3.00 -11.97 -6.87
N GLN A 98 -2.52 -11.91 -8.12
CA GLN A 98 -3.12 -11.10 -9.18
C GLN A 98 -4.60 -11.43 -9.40
N TYR A 99 -4.92 -12.73 -9.49
CA TYR A 99 -6.30 -13.18 -9.68
C TYR A 99 -7.19 -12.82 -8.47
N GLN A 100 -6.67 -12.97 -7.25
CA GLN A 100 -7.37 -12.58 -6.03
C GLN A 100 -7.65 -11.08 -5.99
N LEU A 101 -6.62 -10.26 -6.16
CA LEU A 101 -6.71 -8.79 -6.17
C LEU A 101 -7.67 -8.29 -7.24
N LYS A 102 -7.63 -8.85 -8.46
CA LYS A 102 -8.58 -8.51 -9.53
C LYS A 102 -10.03 -8.69 -9.09
N ASN A 103 -10.34 -9.82 -8.47
CA ASN A 103 -11.71 -10.14 -8.06
C ASN A 103 -12.16 -9.31 -6.85
N GLU A 104 -11.28 -9.10 -5.88
CA GLU A 104 -11.58 -8.31 -4.69
C GLU A 104 -11.80 -6.83 -5.04
N ILE A 105 -10.94 -6.25 -5.89
CA ILE A 105 -11.09 -4.88 -6.39
C ILE A 105 -12.40 -4.75 -7.19
N LYS A 106 -12.71 -5.73 -8.06
CA LYS A 106 -13.98 -5.73 -8.79
C LYS A 106 -15.19 -5.77 -7.86
N SER A 107 -15.15 -6.60 -6.82
CA SER A 107 -16.21 -6.66 -5.80
C SER A 107 -16.35 -5.32 -5.06
N ALA A 108 -15.23 -4.73 -4.63
CA ALA A 108 -15.22 -3.46 -3.93
C ALA A 108 -15.79 -2.31 -4.79
N GLN A 109 -15.49 -2.29 -6.10
CA GLN A 109 -16.07 -1.31 -7.02
C GLN A 109 -17.58 -1.50 -7.21
N GLN A 110 -18.06 -2.74 -7.29
CA GLN A 110 -19.49 -3.04 -7.37
C GLN A 110 -20.25 -2.61 -6.10
N GLU A 111 -19.65 -2.81 -4.92
CA GLU A 111 -20.20 -2.35 -3.64
C GLU A 111 -20.20 -0.82 -3.53
N GLY A 112 -19.25 -0.15 -4.17
CA GLY A 112 -19.11 1.31 -4.19
C GLY A 112 -20.05 2.06 -5.14
N LEU A 113 -20.78 1.39 -6.03
CA LEU A 113 -21.60 2.04 -7.08
C LEU A 113 -22.60 3.09 -6.59
N LYS A 114 -23.07 2.97 -5.33
CA LYS A 114 -24.07 3.87 -4.73
C LYS A 114 -23.50 4.75 -3.62
N ASP A 115 -22.22 4.59 -3.30
CA ASP A 115 -21.54 5.27 -2.19
C ASP A 115 -20.21 5.84 -2.70
N GLY A 116 -20.17 7.16 -2.89
CA GLY A 116 -19.00 7.85 -3.43
C GLY A 116 -17.74 7.69 -2.56
N SER A 117 -17.88 7.49 -1.25
CA SER A 117 -16.74 7.24 -0.36
C SER A 117 -16.15 5.85 -0.62
N LYS A 118 -17.01 4.82 -0.67
CA LYS A 118 -16.58 3.45 -1.01
C LYS A 118 -16.00 3.36 -2.42
N GLN A 119 -16.60 4.07 -3.37
CA GLN A 119 -16.10 4.14 -4.73
C GLN A 119 -14.69 4.73 -4.80
N ALA A 120 -14.45 5.85 -4.11
CA ALA A 120 -13.13 6.48 -4.10
C ALA A 120 -12.04 5.55 -3.53
N GLN A 121 -12.37 4.79 -2.48
CA GLN A 121 -11.45 3.80 -1.89
C GLN A 121 -11.16 2.65 -2.87
N ALA A 122 -12.19 2.08 -3.50
CA ALA A 122 -12.03 1.00 -4.47
C ALA A 122 -11.23 1.45 -5.70
N GLU A 123 -11.47 2.68 -6.18
CA GLU A 123 -10.72 3.29 -7.28
C GLU A 123 -9.24 3.51 -6.92
N ASN A 124 -8.94 3.92 -5.69
CA ASN A 124 -7.56 4.05 -5.23
C ASN A 124 -6.82 2.70 -5.25
N CYS A 125 -7.45 1.64 -4.75
CA CYS A 125 -6.88 0.29 -4.82
C CYS A 125 -6.66 -0.17 -6.27
N ARG A 126 -7.60 0.11 -7.17
CA ARG A 126 -7.49 -0.22 -8.59
C ARG A 126 -6.33 0.50 -9.26
N GLN A 127 -6.18 1.81 -9.05
CA GLN A 127 -5.07 2.60 -9.59
C GLN A 127 -3.72 2.09 -9.09
N ARG A 128 -3.64 1.75 -7.79
CA ARG A 128 -2.45 1.16 -7.21
C ARG A 128 -2.12 -0.20 -7.83
N PHE A 129 -3.13 -1.04 -8.08
CA PHE A 129 -2.94 -2.33 -8.74
C PHE A 129 -2.45 -2.18 -10.18
N LEU A 130 -3.05 -1.27 -10.96
CA LEU A 130 -2.58 -0.96 -12.32
C LEU A 130 -1.11 -0.52 -12.33
N LYS A 131 -0.72 0.35 -11.39
CA LYS A 131 0.68 0.75 -11.25
C LYS A 131 1.58 -0.44 -10.98
N ALA A 132 1.22 -1.32 -10.04
CA ALA A 132 2.01 -2.51 -9.71
C ALA A 132 2.12 -3.48 -10.91
N ILE A 133 1.04 -3.67 -11.68
CA ILE A 133 1.07 -4.46 -12.93
C ILE A 133 2.02 -3.82 -13.95
N GLN A 134 1.96 -2.50 -14.12
CA GLN A 134 2.84 -1.79 -15.04
C GLN A 134 4.31 -1.89 -14.63
N ASP A 135 4.62 -1.74 -13.34
CA ASP A 135 5.96 -1.91 -12.79
C ASP A 135 6.48 -3.34 -13.06
N TYR A 136 5.63 -4.36 -12.88
CA TYR A 136 6.00 -5.75 -13.19
C TYR A 136 6.27 -5.96 -14.69
N ARG A 137 5.44 -5.40 -15.59
CA ARG A 137 5.68 -5.47 -17.04
C ARG A 137 7.01 -4.86 -17.45
N ILE A 138 7.41 -3.77 -16.80
CA ILE A 138 8.71 -3.11 -17.05
C ILE A 138 9.86 -4.03 -16.61
N ILE A 139 9.75 -4.67 -15.44
CA ILE A 139 10.76 -5.62 -14.95
C ILE A 139 10.92 -6.80 -15.91
N GLU A 140 9.81 -7.42 -16.32
CA GLU A 140 9.80 -8.52 -17.30
C GLU A 140 10.41 -8.10 -18.64
N SER A 141 10.05 -6.91 -19.14
CA SER A 141 10.60 -6.38 -20.39
C SER A 141 12.11 -6.12 -20.31
N ASN A 142 12.59 -5.58 -19.20
CA ASN A 142 14.02 -5.33 -18.99
C ASN A 142 14.79 -6.64 -18.93
N TYR A 143 14.29 -7.62 -18.18
CA TYR A 143 14.90 -8.93 -18.08
C TYR A 143 14.93 -9.66 -19.43
N LYS A 144 13.85 -9.56 -20.23
CA LYS A 144 13.79 -10.09 -21.59
C LYS A 144 14.91 -9.52 -22.46
N GLU A 145 15.13 -8.20 -22.42
CA GLU A 145 16.17 -7.55 -23.21
C GLU A 145 17.57 -7.97 -22.76
N GLU A 146 17.83 -8.04 -21.45
CA GLU A 146 19.11 -8.51 -20.92
C GLU A 146 19.38 -9.97 -21.29
N ASN A 147 18.36 -10.82 -21.25
CA ASN A 147 18.45 -12.22 -21.66
C ASN A 147 18.75 -12.36 -23.17
N LYS A 148 18.06 -11.57 -24.00
CA LYS A 148 18.30 -11.49 -25.45
C LYS A 148 19.75 -11.09 -25.74
N GLU A 149 20.27 -10.07 -25.06
CA GLU A 149 21.65 -9.61 -25.23
C GLU A 149 22.68 -10.68 -24.82
N GLN A 150 22.43 -11.42 -23.74
CA GLN A 150 23.27 -12.57 -23.35
C GLN A 150 23.25 -13.68 -24.41
N ALA A 151 22.07 -14.03 -24.93
CA ALA A 151 21.94 -15.04 -25.99
C ALA A 151 22.69 -14.63 -27.28
N MET A 152 22.63 -13.34 -27.65
CA MET A 152 23.40 -12.79 -28.78
C MET A 152 24.91 -12.92 -28.56
N ARG A 153 25.40 -12.57 -27.37
CA ARG A 153 26.82 -12.72 -27.02
C ARG A 153 27.27 -14.18 -27.13
N GLN A 154 26.47 -15.11 -26.62
CA GLN A 154 26.79 -16.53 -26.65
C GLN A 154 26.77 -17.10 -28.07
N TYR A 155 25.84 -16.62 -28.92
CA TYR A 155 25.82 -16.93 -30.34
C TYR A 155 27.13 -16.48 -31.03
N MET A 156 27.59 -15.25 -30.76
CA MET A 156 28.81 -14.70 -31.37
C MET A 156 30.09 -15.41 -30.93
N VAL A 157 30.11 -16.06 -29.76
CA VAL A 157 31.24 -16.92 -29.34
C VAL A 157 31.36 -18.14 -30.26
N VAL A 158 30.24 -18.71 -30.67
CA VAL A 158 30.19 -19.86 -31.59
C VAL A 158 30.43 -19.42 -33.03
N GLN A 159 29.81 -18.33 -33.45
CA GLN A 159 29.86 -17.82 -34.83
C GLN A 159 30.27 -16.34 -34.85
N PRO A 160 31.59 -16.05 -34.75
CA PRO A 160 32.10 -14.68 -34.65
C PRO A 160 31.92 -13.86 -35.93
N ASP A 161 31.75 -14.51 -37.08
CA ASP A 161 31.56 -13.87 -38.39
C ASP A 161 30.09 -13.55 -38.71
N ALA A 162 29.17 -13.78 -37.78
CA ALA A 162 27.74 -13.53 -38.00
C ALA A 162 27.41 -12.04 -38.09
N THR A 163 26.52 -11.70 -39.02
CA THR A 163 25.99 -10.34 -39.14
C THR A 163 24.99 -10.05 -38.01
N PRO A 164 24.81 -8.78 -37.59
CA PRO A 164 23.85 -8.41 -36.56
C PRO A 164 22.44 -8.96 -36.82
N ASP A 165 22.00 -8.90 -38.09
CA ASP A 165 20.69 -9.42 -38.51
C ASP A 165 20.61 -10.95 -38.36
N GLU A 166 21.68 -11.70 -38.63
CA GLU A 166 21.71 -13.15 -38.43
C GLU A 166 21.68 -13.53 -36.95
N VAL A 167 22.38 -12.77 -36.10
CA VAL A 167 22.38 -13.00 -34.64
C VAL A 167 20.99 -12.74 -34.06
N GLU A 168 20.34 -11.64 -34.46
CA GLU A 168 18.98 -11.34 -34.01
C GLU A 168 17.98 -12.39 -34.49
N ASN A 169 18.04 -12.79 -35.77
CA ASN A 169 17.19 -13.85 -36.31
C ASN A 169 17.41 -15.19 -35.61
N ALA A 170 18.64 -15.51 -35.21
CA ALA A 170 18.97 -16.73 -34.49
C ALA A 170 18.48 -16.76 -33.03
N VAL A 171 18.30 -15.59 -32.41
CA VAL A 171 17.77 -15.45 -31.04
C VAL A 171 16.24 -15.25 -31.05
N SER A 172 15.66 -14.90 -32.21
CA SER A 172 14.22 -14.67 -32.39
C SER A 172 13.35 -15.93 -32.49
N ASP A 173 12.06 -15.75 -32.22
CA ASP A 173 11.16 -16.73 -31.61
C ASP A 173 10.75 -17.93 -32.50
N VAL A 174 10.58 -17.76 -33.81
CA VAL A 174 9.92 -18.79 -34.66
C VAL A 174 10.88 -19.54 -35.61
N GLY A 175 12.17 -19.21 -35.60
CA GLY A 175 13.17 -19.85 -36.47
C GLY A 175 14.57 -19.97 -35.87
N GLY A 176 14.82 -19.30 -34.74
CA GLY A 176 16.15 -19.19 -34.15
C GLY A 176 16.78 -20.53 -33.78
N GLN A 177 16.00 -21.47 -33.25
CA GLN A 177 16.49 -22.77 -32.82
C GLN A 177 17.01 -23.64 -33.99
N GLN A 178 16.35 -23.57 -35.15
CA GLN A 178 16.79 -24.26 -36.37
C GLN A 178 18.02 -23.58 -36.98
N ILE A 179 18.04 -22.25 -37.02
CA ILE A 179 19.18 -21.45 -37.51
C ILE A 179 20.41 -21.72 -36.64
N PHE A 180 20.25 -21.78 -35.31
CA PHE A 180 21.32 -22.07 -34.37
C PHE A 180 21.87 -23.49 -34.54
N SER A 181 20.97 -24.47 -34.60
CA SER A 181 21.36 -25.88 -34.81
C SER A 181 22.12 -26.06 -36.12
N GLN A 182 21.72 -25.35 -37.19
CA GLN A 182 22.39 -25.39 -38.48
C GLN A 182 23.77 -24.71 -38.46
N ALA A 183 23.91 -23.56 -37.79
CA ALA A 183 25.18 -22.87 -37.59
C ALA A 183 26.20 -23.77 -36.86
N LEU A 184 25.75 -24.49 -35.84
CA LEU A 184 26.58 -25.41 -35.06
C LEU A 184 27.03 -26.66 -35.81
N LEU A 185 26.20 -27.18 -36.73
CA LEU A 185 26.59 -28.30 -37.60
C LEU A 185 27.74 -27.90 -38.55
N ASN A 186 27.80 -26.61 -38.91
CA ASN A 186 28.85 -26.04 -39.76
C ASN A 186 30.09 -25.60 -38.97
N ALA A 187 29.98 -25.45 -37.64
CA ALA A 187 31.09 -25.05 -36.79
C ALA A 187 32.14 -26.16 -36.64
N ASN A 188 33.42 -25.82 -36.81
CA ASN A 188 34.55 -26.77 -36.69
C ASN A 188 34.77 -27.29 -35.25
N ARG A 189 34.09 -26.72 -34.24
CA ARG A 189 34.27 -27.04 -32.81
C ARG A 189 33.06 -27.77 -32.22
N ARG A 190 32.87 -29.04 -32.58
CA ARG A 190 31.69 -29.85 -32.20
C ARG A 190 31.44 -30.04 -30.70
N GLY A 191 32.48 -29.93 -29.85
CA GLY A 191 32.34 -30.06 -28.39
C GLY A 191 31.75 -28.80 -27.75
N GLU A 192 32.39 -27.66 -27.98
CA GLU A 192 31.94 -26.33 -27.52
C GLU A 192 30.57 -25.96 -28.12
N ALA A 193 30.32 -26.39 -29.35
CA ALA A 193 29.05 -26.25 -30.04
C ALA A 193 27.86 -26.89 -29.28
N LYS A 194 28.04 -28.05 -28.66
CA LYS A 194 26.93 -28.74 -27.96
C LYS A 194 26.52 -28.02 -26.68
N THR A 195 27.49 -27.52 -25.92
CA THR A 195 27.22 -26.76 -24.68
C THR A 195 26.53 -25.44 -25.01
N ALA A 196 27.01 -24.72 -26.03
CA ALA A 196 26.36 -23.50 -26.49
C ALA A 196 24.91 -23.74 -27.00
N LEU A 197 24.64 -24.89 -27.63
CA LEU A 197 23.27 -25.30 -28.02
C LEU A 197 22.35 -25.47 -26.84
N ALA A 198 22.79 -26.22 -25.82
CA ALA A 198 21.97 -26.43 -24.64
C ALA A 198 21.64 -25.10 -23.94
N GLU A 199 22.62 -24.20 -23.86
CA GLU A 199 22.45 -22.88 -23.26
C GLU A 199 21.48 -22.00 -24.06
N VAL A 200 21.66 -21.88 -25.38
CA VAL A 200 20.76 -21.09 -26.24
C VAL A 200 19.33 -21.65 -26.21
N GLN A 201 19.17 -22.97 -26.18
CA GLN A 201 17.85 -23.59 -26.03
C GLN A 201 17.20 -23.26 -24.69
N ALA A 202 17.96 -23.30 -23.59
CA ALA A 202 17.46 -22.93 -22.28
C ALA A 202 17.02 -21.44 -22.22
N ARG A 203 17.81 -20.55 -22.83
CA ARG A 203 17.48 -19.12 -22.94
C ARG A 203 16.24 -18.87 -23.80
N HIS A 204 16.09 -19.58 -24.91
CA HIS A 204 14.90 -19.47 -25.75
C HIS A 204 13.63 -19.92 -25.00
N GLN A 205 13.70 -21.02 -24.25
CA GLN A 205 12.58 -21.47 -23.42
C GLN A 205 12.23 -20.44 -22.33
N GLU A 206 13.24 -19.76 -21.78
CA GLU A 206 13.07 -18.66 -20.84
C GLU A 206 12.38 -17.45 -21.49
N LEU A 207 12.81 -17.02 -22.68
CA LEU A 207 12.16 -15.96 -23.44
C LEU A 207 10.68 -16.25 -23.71
N LEU A 208 10.34 -17.48 -24.09
CA LEU A 208 8.94 -17.90 -24.29
C LEU A 208 8.10 -17.80 -23.01
N LYS A 209 8.68 -18.16 -21.85
CA LYS A 209 8.01 -17.98 -20.55
C LYS A 209 7.75 -16.49 -20.27
N LEU A 210 8.74 -15.63 -20.47
CA LEU A 210 8.61 -14.18 -20.26
C LEU A 210 7.54 -13.59 -21.19
N GLU A 211 7.51 -13.99 -22.46
CA GLU A 211 6.49 -13.53 -23.40
C GLU A 211 5.08 -13.92 -22.99
N LYS A 212 4.91 -15.15 -22.50
CA LYS A 212 3.63 -15.60 -21.94
C LYS A 212 3.24 -14.75 -20.72
N THR A 213 4.15 -14.53 -19.77
CA THR A 213 3.91 -13.69 -18.59
C THR A 213 3.54 -12.26 -19.00
N MET A 214 4.26 -11.65 -19.95
CA MET A 214 3.98 -10.30 -20.45
C MET A 214 2.61 -10.21 -21.14
N ALA A 215 2.20 -11.25 -21.88
CA ALA A 215 0.88 -11.32 -22.49
C ALA A 215 -0.23 -11.40 -21.42
N GLU A 216 -0.06 -12.25 -20.41
CA GLU A 216 -0.99 -12.37 -19.27
C GLU A 216 -1.09 -11.04 -18.49
N LEU A 217 0.03 -10.37 -18.22
CA LEU A 217 0.04 -9.06 -17.57
C LEU A 217 -0.63 -7.97 -18.41
N THR A 218 -0.46 -8.02 -19.73
CA THR A 218 -1.11 -7.06 -20.65
C THR A 218 -2.61 -7.29 -20.67
N GLN A 219 -3.06 -8.54 -20.71
CA GLN A 219 -4.48 -8.86 -20.60
C GLN A 219 -5.05 -8.38 -19.26
N LEU A 220 -4.36 -8.67 -18.15
CA LEU A 220 -4.77 -8.21 -16.82
C LEU A 220 -4.85 -6.68 -16.74
N PHE A 221 -3.87 -5.97 -17.30
CA PHE A 221 -3.88 -4.50 -17.35
C PHE A 221 -5.12 -3.97 -18.08
N ASN A 222 -5.40 -4.51 -19.28
CA ASN A 222 -6.57 -4.12 -20.07
C ASN A 222 -7.87 -4.44 -19.34
N ASP A 223 -7.99 -5.61 -18.71
CA ASP A 223 -9.17 -6.01 -17.92
C ASP A 223 -9.44 -5.01 -16.76
N MET A 224 -8.38 -4.49 -16.13
CA MET A 224 -8.48 -3.52 -15.03
C MET A 224 -8.73 -2.08 -15.50
N GLU A 225 -8.33 -1.73 -16.73
CA GLU A 225 -8.69 -0.45 -17.37
C GLU A 225 -10.14 -0.45 -17.85
N GLU A 226 -10.61 -1.53 -18.48
CA GLU A 226 -11.99 -1.64 -18.97
C GLU A 226 -13.03 -1.54 -17.84
N MET A 227 -12.67 -2.04 -16.65
CA MET A 227 -13.53 -1.97 -15.45
C MET A 227 -13.95 -0.54 -15.07
N VAL A 228 -13.20 0.49 -15.50
CA VAL A 228 -13.52 1.91 -15.30
C VAL A 228 -14.67 2.37 -16.20
N VAL A 229 -14.70 1.90 -17.45
CA VAL A 229 -15.66 2.35 -18.45
C VAL A 229 -17.09 1.99 -18.05
N GLU A 230 -17.28 0.81 -17.45
CA GLU A 230 -18.58 0.38 -16.93
C GLU A 230 -19.10 1.25 -15.76
N GLN A 231 -18.23 2.00 -15.09
CA GLN A 231 -18.59 2.83 -13.92
C GLN A 231 -18.78 4.31 -14.29
N GLN A 232 -18.08 4.82 -15.30
CA GLN A 232 -18.14 6.25 -15.66
C GLN A 232 -19.52 6.70 -16.15
N GLU A 233 -20.37 5.79 -16.66
CA GLU A 233 -21.74 6.11 -17.11
C GLU A 233 -22.69 6.52 -15.95
N GLN A 234 -22.28 6.35 -14.67
CA GLN A 234 -23.03 6.80 -13.48
C GLN A 234 -22.30 7.86 -12.63
N VAL A 235 -21.11 8.34 -13.02
CA VAL A 235 -20.15 9.02 -12.11
C VAL A 235 -19.99 10.53 -12.35
N ASP A 236 -20.87 11.18 -13.12
CA ASP A 236 -20.85 12.64 -13.31
C ASP A 236 -21.17 13.48 -12.04
N ASN A 237 -21.30 12.86 -10.86
CA ASN A 237 -21.63 13.54 -9.60
C ASN A 237 -20.51 13.52 -8.53
N ILE A 238 -19.33 12.93 -8.80
CA ILE A 238 -18.30 12.69 -7.77
C ILE A 238 -17.23 13.78 -7.69
N ASP A 239 -17.06 14.59 -8.73
CA ASP A 239 -16.10 15.72 -8.74
C ASP A 239 -16.36 16.76 -7.63
N LYS A 240 -17.51 16.71 -6.95
CA LYS A 240 -17.84 17.62 -5.83
C LYS A 240 -17.60 17.06 -4.43
N ASN A 241 -17.57 15.74 -4.24
CA ASN A 241 -17.52 15.16 -2.88
C ASN A 241 -16.10 14.80 -2.41
N VAL A 242 -15.13 14.67 -3.33
CA VAL A 242 -13.73 14.37 -2.98
C VAL A 242 -12.99 15.64 -2.55
N GLU A 243 -13.36 16.82 -3.08
CA GLU A 243 -12.82 18.11 -2.65
C GLU A 243 -13.25 18.43 -1.20
N ASP A 244 -14.51 18.17 -0.85
CA ASP A 244 -15.04 18.39 0.50
C ASP A 244 -14.48 17.40 1.55
N ALA A 245 -14.22 16.13 1.18
CA ALA A 245 -13.66 15.14 2.11
C ALA A 245 -12.16 15.32 2.37
N GLN A 246 -11.42 15.89 1.42
CA GLN A 246 -10.01 16.24 1.59
C GLN A 246 -9.84 17.44 2.54
N ASP A 247 -10.75 18.41 2.49
CA ASP A 247 -10.78 19.57 3.39
C ASP A 247 -11.13 19.18 4.86
N ASP A 248 -11.91 18.14 5.08
CA ASP A 248 -12.26 17.66 6.43
C ASP A 248 -11.11 16.87 7.11
N VAL A 249 -10.28 16.15 6.34
CA VAL A 249 -9.08 15.48 6.86
C VAL A 249 -7.95 16.49 7.16
N GLU A 250 -7.82 17.54 6.35
CA GLU A 250 -6.85 18.61 6.59
C GLU A 250 -7.20 19.43 7.86
N GLN A 251 -8.50 19.61 8.16
CA GLN A 251 -8.95 20.19 9.42
C GLN A 251 -8.68 19.29 10.64
N GLY A 252 -8.72 17.96 10.49
CA GLY A 252 -8.38 16.99 11.56
C GLY A 252 -6.92 17.07 12.03
N VAL A 253 -5.98 17.28 11.11
CA VAL A 253 -4.54 17.47 11.43
C VAL A 253 -4.26 18.85 12.04
N GLY A 254 -5.10 19.86 11.77
CA GLY A 254 -5.03 21.19 12.37
C GLY A 254 -5.41 21.25 13.87
N HIS A 255 -6.24 20.31 14.35
CA HIS A 255 -6.70 20.31 15.75
C HIS A 255 -5.69 19.70 16.74
N THR A 256 -4.82 18.79 16.30
CA THR A 256 -3.76 18.23 17.16
C THR A 256 -2.64 19.25 17.42
N ASN A 257 -2.29 20.06 16.41
CA ASN A 257 -1.30 21.13 16.54
C ASN A 257 -1.80 22.31 17.41
N LYS A 258 -3.09 22.66 17.36
CA LYS A 258 -3.70 23.66 18.26
C LYS A 258 -3.74 23.17 19.72
N ALA A 259 -4.00 21.88 19.97
CA ALA A 259 -4.00 21.32 21.33
C ALA A 259 -2.60 21.36 21.96
N VAL A 260 -1.55 20.99 21.22
CA VAL A 260 -0.16 21.04 21.71
C VAL A 260 0.29 22.48 21.94
N ASN A 261 -0.03 23.42 21.03
CA ASN A 261 0.35 24.83 21.17
C ASN A 261 -0.42 25.55 22.30
N SER A 262 -1.70 25.22 22.52
CA SER A 262 -2.48 25.72 23.66
C SER A 262 -1.92 25.20 24.99
N ALA A 263 -1.60 23.90 25.08
CA ALA A 263 -0.96 23.31 26.26
C ALA A 263 0.45 23.89 26.53
N ARG A 264 1.20 24.27 25.48
CA ARG A 264 2.51 24.91 25.62
C ARG A 264 2.39 26.40 26.03
N ARG A 265 1.39 27.12 25.52
CA ARG A 265 1.09 28.51 25.94
C ARG A 265 0.56 28.59 27.37
N ALA A 266 -0.30 27.67 27.80
CA ALA A 266 -0.79 27.60 29.18
C ALA A 266 0.35 27.41 30.20
N ARG A 267 1.35 26.58 29.87
CA ARG A 267 2.54 26.39 30.71
C ARG A 267 3.41 27.65 30.81
N LYS A 268 3.60 28.39 29.72
CA LYS A 268 4.35 29.66 29.72
C LYS A 268 3.64 30.76 30.51
N ASN A 269 2.31 30.82 30.45
CA ASN A 269 1.52 31.83 31.18
C ASN A 269 1.51 31.58 32.70
N LYS A 270 1.52 30.32 33.15
CA LYS A 270 1.68 29.98 34.58
C LYS A 270 3.01 30.52 35.13
N TRP A 271 4.10 30.34 34.38
CA TRP A 271 5.42 30.83 34.79
C TRP A 271 5.49 32.36 34.87
N ARG A 272 4.85 33.07 33.92
CA ARG A 272 4.73 34.54 33.97
C ARG A 272 3.95 35.02 35.19
N CYS A 273 2.86 34.35 35.55
CA CYS A 273 2.07 34.70 36.73
C CYS A 273 2.88 34.50 38.03
N ILE A 274 3.62 33.39 38.14
CA ILE A 274 4.50 33.13 39.30
C ILE A 274 5.57 34.22 39.46
N ILE A 275 6.22 34.64 38.36
CA ILE A 275 7.22 35.71 38.39
C ILE A 275 6.61 37.03 38.88
N ILE A 276 5.41 37.40 38.41
CA ILE A 276 4.73 38.63 38.83
C ILE A 276 4.39 38.58 40.33
N CYS A 277 3.88 37.45 40.83
CA CYS A 277 3.59 37.28 42.25
C CYS A 277 4.84 37.41 43.12
N ILE A 278 5.97 36.86 42.70
CA ILE A 278 7.26 36.99 43.43
C ILE A 278 7.70 38.45 43.50
N VAL A 279 7.58 39.19 42.39
CA VAL A 279 7.94 40.63 42.37
C VAL A 279 7.07 41.43 43.34
N ILE A 280 5.76 41.17 43.39
CA ILE A 280 4.85 41.85 44.32
C ILE A 280 5.24 41.56 45.78
N VAL A 281 5.56 40.30 46.12
CA VAL A 281 6.00 39.94 47.47
C VAL A 281 7.30 40.65 47.85
N ILE A 282 8.26 40.76 46.93
CA ILE A 282 9.52 41.49 47.17
C ILE A 282 9.24 42.97 47.45
N VAL A 283 8.35 43.61 46.68
CA VAL A 283 7.98 45.01 46.88
C VAL A 283 7.35 45.23 48.26
N ILE A 284 6.47 44.34 48.70
CA ILE A 284 5.85 44.41 50.04
C ILE A 284 6.91 44.25 51.13
N LEU A 285 7.85 43.30 50.99
CA LEU A 285 8.92 43.12 51.95
C LEU A 285 9.83 44.34 52.05
N VAL A 286 10.22 44.94 50.92
CA VAL A 286 11.03 46.17 50.91
C VAL A 286 10.27 47.32 51.56
N ALA A 287 8.98 47.50 51.23
CA ALA A 287 8.15 48.54 51.83
C ALA A 287 7.92 48.36 53.33
N ALA A 288 7.95 47.13 53.86
CA ALA A 288 7.84 46.87 55.29
C ALA A 288 9.18 47.02 56.04
N ILE A 289 10.30 46.72 55.37
CA ILE A 289 11.65 46.76 55.98
C ILE A 289 12.23 48.18 55.97
N VAL A 290 11.96 48.99 54.95
CA VAL A 290 12.52 50.36 54.86
C VAL A 290 12.08 51.25 56.04
N PRO A 291 10.79 51.27 56.47
CA PRO A 291 10.38 52.04 57.63
C PRO A 291 10.98 51.54 58.95
N SER A 292 11.15 50.21 59.10
CA SER A 292 11.71 49.64 60.33
C SER A 292 13.21 49.91 60.46
N VAL A 293 13.98 49.85 59.38
CA VAL A 293 15.41 50.18 59.38
C VAL A 293 15.64 51.68 59.61
N VAL A 294 14.80 52.56 59.02
CA VAL A 294 14.88 54.01 59.25
C VAL A 294 14.53 54.36 60.71
N ALA A 295 13.55 53.69 61.32
CA ALA A 295 13.21 53.88 62.73
C ALA A 295 14.27 53.32 63.71
N THR A 296 15.17 52.46 63.25
CA THR A 296 16.26 51.89 64.08
C THR A 296 17.55 52.71 63.99
N GLN A 297 17.65 53.67 63.05
CA GLN A 297 18.82 54.54 62.83
C GLN A 297 18.61 56.00 63.29
N VAL A 298 17.49 56.29 63.95
CA VAL A 298 17.19 57.57 64.64
C VAL A 298 17.22 57.31 66.14
#